data_AF-A0A0Q8TTX7-F1
#
_entry.id   AF-A0A0Q8TTX7-F1
#
_cell.length_a   1.000
_cell.length_b   1.000
_cell.length_c   1.000
_cell.angle_alpha   90.00
_cell.angle_beta   90.00
_cell.angle_gamma   90.00
#
_symmetry.space_group_name_H-M   'P 1'
#
loop_
_entity.id
_entity.type
_entity.pdbx_description
1 polymer ?
#
loop_
_entity_poly.entity_id
_entity_poly.type
_entity_poly.pdbx_seq_one_letter_code
_entity_poly.pdbx_strand_id
1 'polypeptide(L)'
;MTATADFDERLTLAASSSDLTVSLERRGDVDLLIAAGKAPFPVGRMVYQLMTEWGGCAKPKRLTHEDIQRLAETIPRVTMGKKGRKVQALDLPGARAAAEELLATERRRILGRLKSLPALMDPHAGLLPWVVARGMADPSVKLLDVLGWWADRNCTACNGTMWQVLSGTNVQSKTPCKVCHGSGRRPVPHGEDGRAISEHIERNVDRARAGARRALKSVPLLKHFAAGKV
;
A
#
# COMPACT_ATOMS: atom_id res chain seq x y z
N MET A 1 26.97 11.35 7.66
CA MET A 1 26.14 11.07 8.85
C MET A 1 25.11 10.03 8.46
N THR A 2 25.34 8.76 8.77
CA THR A 2 24.37 7.68 8.53
C THR A 2 23.19 7.88 9.47
N ALA A 3 22.04 8.27 8.92
CA ALA A 3 20.79 8.30 9.67
C ALA A 3 20.57 6.90 10.27
N THR A 4 20.48 6.81 11.59
CA THR A 4 20.01 5.60 12.25
C THR A 4 18.61 5.32 11.72
N ALA A 5 18.47 4.26 10.92
CA ALA A 5 17.19 3.83 10.38
C ALA A 5 16.16 3.75 11.52
N ASP A 6 15.00 4.39 11.30
CA ASP A 6 13.89 4.34 12.25
C ASP A 6 13.48 2.88 12.48
N PHE A 7 12.90 2.56 13.64
CA PHE A 7 12.51 1.19 14.01
C PHE A 7 11.67 0.53 12.91
N ASP A 8 10.83 1.30 12.24
CA ASP A 8 9.94 0.83 11.19
C ASP A 8 10.70 0.40 9.94
N GLU A 9 11.67 1.21 9.52
CA GLU A 9 12.57 0.88 8.40
C GLU A 9 13.37 -0.38 8.71
N ARG A 10 13.88 -0.49 9.93
CA ARG A 10 14.58 -1.71 10.39
C ARG A 10 13.69 -2.94 10.43
N LEU A 11 12.43 -2.79 10.85
CA LEU A 11 11.47 -3.89 10.88
C LEU A 11 11.10 -4.36 9.46
N THR A 12 10.96 -3.42 8.51
CA THR A 12 10.78 -3.76 7.09
C THR A 12 11.98 -4.51 6.54
N LEU A 13 13.20 -4.05 6.81
CA LEU A 13 14.43 -4.74 6.38
C LEU A 13 14.52 -6.15 6.99
N ALA A 14 14.20 -6.29 8.27
CA ALA A 14 14.20 -7.57 8.97
C ALA A 14 13.24 -8.60 8.34
N ALA A 15 12.09 -8.16 7.83
CA ALA A 15 11.12 -9.05 7.15
C ALA A 15 11.65 -9.61 5.81
N SER A 16 12.69 -8.99 5.24
CA SER A 16 13.38 -9.42 4.03
C SER A 16 14.80 -9.93 4.28
N SER A 17 15.20 -10.09 5.55
CA SER A 17 16.58 -10.42 5.90
C SER A 17 16.94 -11.86 5.53
N SER A 18 18.17 -12.05 5.04
CA SER A 18 18.72 -13.37 4.71
C SER A 18 19.35 -14.07 5.92
N ASP A 19 19.59 -13.35 7.02
CA ASP A 19 20.12 -13.90 8.26
C ASP A 19 19.16 -13.65 9.43
N LEU A 20 18.52 -14.72 9.88
CA LEU A 20 17.62 -14.72 11.03
C LEU A 20 18.20 -15.51 12.21
N THR A 21 19.53 -15.63 12.28
CA THR A 21 20.20 -16.36 13.35
C THR A 21 19.95 -15.69 14.70
N VAL A 22 19.50 -16.48 15.69
CA VAL A 22 19.28 -16.00 17.04
C VAL A 22 20.61 -15.97 17.80
N SER A 23 21.06 -14.78 18.18
CA SER A 23 22.21 -14.58 19.08
C SER A 23 21.73 -14.18 20.47
N LEU A 24 22.29 -14.77 21.53
CA LEU A 24 21.99 -14.36 22.91
C LEU A 24 22.61 -13.00 23.26
N GLU A 25 23.80 -12.73 22.74
CA GLU A 25 24.61 -11.56 23.12
C GLU A 25 24.30 -10.33 22.28
N ARG A 26 23.94 -10.53 21.01
CA ARG A 26 23.76 -9.43 20.05
C ARG A 26 22.31 -9.30 19.64
N ARG A 27 21.92 -8.06 19.30
CA ARG A 27 20.62 -7.78 18.70
C ARG A 27 20.72 -7.92 17.18
N GLY A 28 19.88 -8.77 16.59
CA GLY A 28 19.77 -8.97 15.15
C GLY A 28 18.37 -8.68 14.60
N ASP A 29 18.18 -8.88 13.30
CA ASP A 29 16.89 -8.69 12.62
C ASP A 29 15.81 -9.62 13.16
N VAL A 30 16.19 -10.85 13.52
CA VAL A 30 15.29 -11.82 14.16
C VAL A 30 14.67 -11.28 15.47
N ASP A 31 15.39 -10.44 16.23
CA ASP A 31 14.86 -9.85 17.46
C ASP A 31 13.74 -8.84 17.18
N LEU A 32 13.80 -8.14 16.05
CA LEU A 32 12.75 -7.23 15.60
C LEU A 32 11.49 -8.03 15.23
N LEU A 33 11.66 -9.17 14.56
CA LEU A 33 10.55 -10.06 14.20
C LEU A 33 9.92 -10.71 15.44
N ILE A 34 10.73 -11.18 16.39
CA ILE A 34 10.25 -11.71 17.68
C ILE A 34 9.46 -10.63 18.43
N ALA A 35 9.99 -9.40 18.50
CA ALA A 35 9.33 -8.28 19.16
C ALA A 35 7.98 -7.95 18.50
N ALA A 36 7.94 -7.90 17.17
CA ALA A 36 6.72 -7.69 16.41
C ALA A 36 5.70 -8.82 16.62
N GLY A 37 6.18 -10.08 16.71
CA GLY A 37 5.33 -11.24 16.98
C GLY A 37 4.74 -11.26 18.39
N LYS A 38 5.46 -10.76 19.38
CA LYS A 38 4.99 -10.66 20.78
C LYS A 38 4.00 -9.51 21.00
N ALA A 39 3.95 -8.52 20.12
CA ALA A 39 3.10 -7.35 20.30
C ALA A 39 1.60 -7.74 20.27
N PRO A 40 0.75 -7.17 21.15
CA PRO A 40 -0.65 -7.60 21.32
C PRO A 40 -1.61 -7.07 20.23
N PHE A 41 -1.08 -6.59 19.09
CA PHE A 41 -1.87 -5.95 18.03
C PHE A 41 -1.66 -6.68 16.69
N PRO A 42 -2.24 -7.88 16.52
CA PRO A 42 -1.99 -8.73 15.36
C PRO A 42 -2.47 -8.07 14.06
N VAL A 43 -3.61 -7.38 14.07
CA VAL A 43 -4.19 -6.75 12.88
C VAL A 43 -3.26 -5.68 12.30
N GLY A 44 -2.71 -4.78 13.13
CA GLY A 44 -1.77 -3.77 12.66
C GLY A 44 -0.47 -4.36 12.10
N ARG A 45 0.04 -5.45 12.70
CA ARG A 45 1.18 -6.21 12.17
C ARG A 45 0.84 -6.84 10.81
N MET A 46 -0.36 -7.38 10.64
CA MET A 46 -0.77 -7.98 9.38
C MET A 46 -0.84 -6.98 8.23
N VAL A 47 -1.14 -5.71 8.51
CA VAL A 47 -1.08 -4.64 7.50
C VAL A 47 0.37 -4.44 7.02
N TYR A 48 1.37 -4.51 7.89
CA TYR A 48 2.79 -4.50 7.47
C TYR A 48 3.15 -5.69 6.59
N GLN A 49 2.70 -6.86 7.01
CA GLN A 49 2.93 -8.09 6.27
C GLN A 49 2.31 -7.98 4.88
N LEU A 50 1.09 -7.46 4.75
CA LEU A 50 0.43 -7.19 3.48
C LEU A 50 1.26 -6.23 2.59
N MET A 51 1.79 -5.14 3.15
CA MET A 51 2.64 -4.18 2.42
C MET A 51 3.94 -4.83 1.93
N THR A 52 4.53 -5.70 2.76
CA THR A 52 5.77 -6.42 2.43
C THR A 52 5.52 -7.47 1.35
N GLU A 53 4.46 -8.27 1.51
CA GLU A 53 3.99 -9.26 0.52
C GLU A 53 3.68 -8.59 -0.81
N TRP A 54 3.01 -7.44 -0.77
CA TRP A 54 2.81 -6.62 -1.96
C TRP A 54 4.15 -6.27 -2.58
N GLY A 55 5.08 -5.68 -1.80
CA GLY A 55 6.44 -5.33 -2.22
C GLY A 55 7.17 -6.41 -3.02
N GLY A 56 7.08 -7.67 -2.59
CA GLY A 56 7.71 -8.82 -3.24
C GLY A 56 6.97 -9.40 -4.46
N CYS A 57 5.76 -8.94 -4.77
CA CYS A 57 4.96 -9.45 -5.88
C CYS A 57 5.18 -8.68 -7.19
N ALA A 58 5.02 -9.37 -8.32
CA ALA A 58 4.98 -8.75 -9.65
C ALA A 58 3.85 -7.72 -9.71
N LYS A 59 4.17 -6.49 -10.08
CA LYS A 59 3.20 -5.38 -10.14
C LYS A 59 2.39 -5.42 -11.43
N PRO A 60 1.15 -4.88 -11.44
CA PRO A 60 0.41 -4.68 -12.67
C PRO A 60 1.26 -3.92 -13.70
N LYS A 61 1.15 -4.30 -14.97
CA LYS A 61 1.84 -3.61 -16.07
C LYS A 61 1.43 -2.15 -16.06
N ARG A 62 2.40 -1.25 -16.15
CA ARG A 62 2.13 0.19 -16.30
C ARG A 62 1.63 0.47 -17.70
N LEU A 63 0.49 1.16 -17.79
CA LEU A 63 -0.02 1.64 -19.05
C LEU A 63 0.72 2.92 -19.43
N THR A 64 1.38 2.90 -20.58
CA THR A 64 2.10 4.04 -21.14
C THR A 64 1.12 5.04 -21.77
N HIS A 65 1.62 6.23 -22.14
CA HIS A 65 0.80 7.19 -22.89
C HIS A 65 0.29 6.58 -24.21
N GLU A 66 1.11 5.79 -24.89
CA GLU A 66 0.73 5.07 -26.09
C GLU A 66 -0.34 4.01 -25.83
N ASP A 67 -0.25 3.27 -24.72
CA ASP A 67 -1.29 2.29 -24.37
C ASP A 67 -2.64 2.99 -24.10
N ILE A 68 -2.62 4.17 -23.48
CA ILE A 68 -3.82 4.99 -23.27
C ILE A 68 -4.37 5.51 -24.61
N GLN A 69 -3.51 5.91 -25.55
CA GLN A 69 -3.94 6.31 -26.89
C GLN A 69 -4.59 5.14 -27.64
N ARG A 70 -3.98 3.96 -27.63
CA ARG A 70 -4.56 2.74 -28.22
C ARG A 70 -5.90 2.39 -27.58
N LEU A 71 -6.03 2.52 -26.25
CA LEU A 71 -7.31 2.33 -25.56
C LEU A 71 -8.35 3.38 -26.01
N ALA A 72 -7.93 4.63 -26.20
CA ALA A 72 -8.80 5.71 -26.68
C ALA A 72 -9.36 5.46 -28.09
N GLU A 73 -8.63 4.72 -28.93
CA GLU A 73 -9.09 4.30 -30.26
C GLU A 73 -10.20 3.24 -30.20
N THR A 74 -10.25 2.46 -29.12
CA THR A 74 -11.24 1.37 -28.94
C THR A 74 -12.56 1.82 -28.30
N ILE A 75 -12.58 2.99 -27.65
CA ILE A 75 -13.77 3.53 -26.98
C ILE A 75 -14.53 4.52 -27.87
N PRO A 76 -15.83 4.75 -27.62
CA PRO A 76 -16.63 5.68 -28.42
C PRO A 76 -16.01 7.09 -28.46
N ARG A 77 -16.01 7.69 -29.65
CA ARG A 77 -15.52 9.07 -29.84
C ARG A 77 -16.47 10.06 -29.20
N VAL A 78 -15.91 11.11 -28.63
CA VAL A 78 -16.66 12.23 -28.05
C VAL A 78 -16.80 13.35 -29.06
N THR A 79 -17.99 13.97 -29.06
CA THR A 79 -18.23 15.17 -29.88
C THR A 79 -17.78 16.39 -29.12
N MET A 80 -16.70 17.02 -29.59
CA MET A 80 -16.19 18.26 -29.01
C MET A 80 -16.72 19.45 -29.81
N GLY A 81 -17.39 20.37 -29.12
CA GLY A 81 -17.80 21.64 -29.69
C GLY A 81 -16.70 22.68 -29.52
N LYS A 82 -16.11 23.15 -30.62
CA LYS A 82 -15.20 24.32 -30.58
C LYS A 82 -15.67 25.33 -31.62
N LYS A 83 -16.12 26.50 -31.15
CA LYS A 83 -16.62 27.62 -31.99
C LYS A 83 -17.65 27.19 -33.06
N GLY A 84 -18.72 26.51 -32.65
CA GLY A 84 -19.84 26.16 -33.56
C GLY A 84 -19.60 24.97 -34.50
N ARG A 85 -18.37 24.44 -34.60
CA ARG A 85 -18.09 23.17 -35.28
C ARG A 85 -18.06 22.01 -34.28
N LYS A 86 -18.81 20.95 -34.60
CA LYS A 86 -18.77 19.65 -33.92
C LYS A 86 -17.68 18.80 -34.57
N VAL A 87 -16.63 18.48 -33.82
CA VAL A 87 -15.56 17.59 -34.28
C VAL A 87 -15.58 16.34 -33.42
N GLN A 88 -15.57 15.16 -34.05
CA GLN A 88 -15.39 13.91 -33.33
C GLN A 88 -13.91 13.76 -32.96
N ALA A 89 -13.62 13.62 -31.68
CA ALA A 89 -12.28 13.44 -31.15
C ALA A 89 -12.19 12.17 -30.31
N LEU A 90 -10.96 11.66 -30.14
CA LEU A 90 -10.69 10.56 -29.22
C LEU A 90 -10.94 11.01 -27.78
N ASP A 91 -11.61 10.16 -27.00
CA ASP A 91 -11.87 10.42 -25.58
C ASP A 91 -10.68 10.02 -24.70
N LEU A 92 -9.60 10.81 -24.78
CA LEU A 92 -8.42 10.58 -23.94
C LEU A 92 -8.75 10.58 -22.43
N PRO A 93 -9.63 11.45 -21.90
CA PRO A 93 -10.08 11.36 -20.50
C PRO A 93 -10.79 10.04 -20.17
N GLY A 94 -11.74 9.61 -20.99
CA GLY A 94 -12.44 8.33 -20.80
C GLY A 94 -11.50 7.13 -20.86
N ALA A 95 -10.54 7.14 -21.80
CA ALA A 95 -9.51 6.10 -21.89
C ALA A 95 -8.64 6.03 -20.64
N ARG A 96 -8.26 7.17 -20.05
CA ARG A 96 -7.51 7.20 -18.79
C ARG A 96 -8.31 6.62 -17.63
N ALA A 97 -9.60 6.96 -17.52
CA ALA A 97 -10.46 6.41 -16.49
C ALA A 97 -10.61 4.88 -16.64
N ALA A 98 -10.82 4.39 -17.86
CA ALA A 98 -10.89 2.96 -18.14
C ALA A 98 -9.57 2.23 -17.84
N ALA A 99 -8.43 2.85 -18.18
CA ALA A 99 -7.10 2.35 -17.85
C ALA A 99 -6.88 2.24 -16.32
N GLU A 100 -7.31 3.24 -15.56
CA GLU A 100 -7.23 3.23 -14.10
C GLU A 100 -8.10 2.14 -13.47
N GLU A 101 -9.31 1.92 -13.99
CA GLU A 101 -10.21 0.86 -13.53
C GLU A 101 -9.63 -0.54 -13.81
N LEU A 102 -9.03 -0.74 -14.99
CA LEU A 102 -8.34 -1.98 -15.33
C LEU A 102 -7.17 -2.23 -14.37
N LEU A 103 -6.37 -1.20 -14.08
CA LEU A 103 -5.29 -1.29 -13.10
C LEU A 103 -5.82 -1.56 -11.68
N ALA A 104 -6.95 -0.98 -11.29
CA ALA A 104 -7.59 -1.26 -10.00
C ALA A 104 -8.03 -2.73 -9.92
N THR A 105 -8.62 -3.27 -10.98
CA THR A 105 -9.03 -4.68 -11.08
C THR A 105 -7.83 -5.62 -10.97
N GLU A 106 -6.74 -5.35 -11.70
CA GLU A 106 -5.50 -6.14 -11.61
C GLU A 106 -4.87 -6.07 -10.20
N ARG A 107 -4.89 -4.90 -9.56
CA ARG A 107 -4.45 -4.76 -8.16
C ARG A 107 -5.28 -5.64 -7.23
N ARG A 108 -6.61 -5.63 -7.34
CA ARG A 108 -7.49 -6.50 -6.55
C ARG A 108 -7.15 -7.98 -6.77
N ARG A 109 -6.90 -8.39 -8.02
CA ARG A 109 -6.51 -9.77 -8.36
C ARG A 109 -5.18 -10.20 -7.73
N ILE A 110 -4.20 -9.32 -7.68
CA ILE A 110 -2.91 -9.59 -7.00
C ILE A 110 -3.13 -9.60 -5.48
N LEU A 111 -3.81 -8.60 -4.95
CA LEU A 111 -4.11 -8.47 -3.53
C LEU A 111 -4.83 -9.72 -2.99
N GLY A 112 -5.79 -10.24 -3.75
CA GLY A 112 -6.54 -11.47 -3.46
C GLY A 112 -5.69 -12.73 -3.26
N ARG A 113 -4.44 -12.72 -3.72
CA ARG A 113 -3.48 -13.84 -3.57
C ARG A 113 -2.52 -13.66 -2.40
N LEU A 114 -2.55 -12.51 -1.73
CA LEU A 114 -1.65 -12.23 -0.62
C LEU A 114 -2.14 -12.94 0.64
N LYS A 115 -1.20 -13.57 1.36
CA LYS A 115 -1.48 -14.45 2.50
C LYS A 115 -2.08 -13.69 3.69
N SER A 116 -1.72 -12.42 3.83
CA SER A 116 -2.22 -11.57 4.90
C SER A 116 -3.65 -11.08 4.68
N LEU A 117 -4.16 -11.10 3.45
CA LEU A 117 -5.46 -10.52 3.12
C LEU A 117 -6.62 -11.24 3.84
N PRO A 118 -6.75 -12.58 3.83
CA PRO A 118 -7.91 -13.25 4.45
C PRO A 118 -8.12 -12.88 5.91
N ALA A 119 -7.05 -12.83 6.72
CA ALA A 119 -7.18 -12.51 8.14
C ALA A 119 -7.36 -11.00 8.41
N LEU A 120 -6.97 -10.11 7.48
CA LEU A 120 -7.35 -8.69 7.54
C LEU A 120 -8.84 -8.47 7.22
N MET A 121 -9.39 -9.33 6.35
CA MET A 121 -10.79 -9.34 5.93
C MET A 121 -11.70 -10.20 6.83
N ASP A 122 -11.14 -10.85 7.84
CA ASP A 122 -11.87 -11.82 8.67
C ASP A 122 -13.08 -11.16 9.37
N PRO A 123 -14.28 -11.78 9.28
CA PRO A 123 -15.52 -11.19 9.79
C PRO A 123 -15.64 -11.20 11.32
N HIS A 124 -14.68 -11.75 12.05
CA HIS A 124 -14.70 -11.84 13.52
C HIS A 124 -13.52 -11.12 14.16
N ALA A 125 -12.33 -11.21 13.57
CA ALA A 125 -11.07 -10.74 14.16
C ALA A 125 -10.30 -9.74 13.28
N GLY A 126 -10.75 -9.52 12.04
CA GLY A 126 -10.11 -8.61 11.09
C GLY A 126 -10.51 -7.15 11.28
N LEU A 127 -10.33 -6.36 10.21
CA LEU A 127 -10.76 -4.96 10.14
C LEU A 127 -12.24 -4.83 9.75
N LEU A 128 -12.80 -5.85 9.10
CA LEU A 128 -14.16 -5.84 8.56
C LEU A 128 -15.25 -5.57 9.62
N PRO A 129 -15.21 -6.14 10.84
CA PRO A 129 -16.23 -5.89 11.87
C PRO A 129 -16.38 -4.40 12.19
N TRP A 130 -15.27 -3.67 12.24
CA TRP A 130 -15.29 -2.24 12.52
C TRP A 130 -15.89 -1.43 11.36
N VAL A 131 -15.64 -1.84 10.11
CA VAL A 131 -16.24 -1.19 8.92
C VAL A 131 -17.74 -1.44 8.87
N VAL A 132 -18.17 -2.69 9.13
CA VAL A 132 -19.59 -3.08 9.22
C VAL A 132 -20.30 -2.31 10.34
N ALA A 133 -19.69 -2.23 11.52
CA ALA A 133 -20.25 -1.50 12.67
C ALA A 133 -20.44 0.00 12.41
N ARG A 134 -19.75 0.57 11.41
CA ARG A 134 -19.94 1.96 10.97
C ARG A 134 -21.11 2.17 10.01
N GLY A 135 -21.78 1.10 9.57
CA GLY A 135 -22.91 1.20 8.64
C GLY A 135 -22.51 1.67 7.24
N MET A 136 -21.25 1.47 6.83
CA MET A 136 -20.79 1.83 5.49
C MET A 136 -21.41 0.89 4.45
N ALA A 137 -21.93 1.45 3.35
CA ALA A 137 -22.37 0.65 2.20
C ALA A 137 -21.18 -0.15 1.61
N ASP A 138 -21.44 -1.38 1.19
CA ASP A 138 -20.44 -2.31 0.61
C ASP A 138 -19.14 -2.42 1.43
N PRO A 139 -19.21 -2.79 2.72
CA PRO A 139 -18.09 -2.68 3.66
C PRO A 139 -16.87 -3.50 3.22
N SER A 140 -17.09 -4.71 2.69
CA SER A 140 -16.02 -5.58 2.20
C SER A 140 -15.30 -4.99 0.99
N VAL A 141 -16.03 -4.38 0.05
CA VAL A 141 -15.45 -3.75 -1.15
C VAL A 141 -14.62 -2.53 -0.74
N LYS A 142 -15.18 -1.68 0.13
CA LYS A 142 -14.46 -0.49 0.62
C LYS A 142 -13.20 -0.86 1.37
N LEU A 143 -13.27 -1.84 2.27
CA LEU A 143 -12.10 -2.30 3.01
C LEU A 143 -11.04 -2.88 2.08
N LEU A 144 -11.43 -3.73 1.12
CA LEU A 144 -10.51 -4.32 0.16
C LEU A 144 -9.77 -3.25 -0.67
N ASP A 145 -10.51 -2.24 -1.16
CA ASP A 145 -9.93 -1.16 -1.96
C ASP A 145 -8.99 -0.27 -1.15
N VAL A 146 -9.34 0.03 0.12
CA VAL A 146 -8.47 0.79 1.01
C VAL A 146 -7.22 -0.02 1.38
N LEU A 147 -7.33 -1.33 1.62
CA LEU A 147 -6.17 -2.20 1.83
C LEU A 147 -5.28 -2.27 0.58
N GLY A 148 -5.88 -2.32 -0.61
CA GLY A 148 -5.16 -2.23 -1.89
C GLY A 148 -4.45 -0.89 -2.08
N TRP A 149 -5.07 0.21 -1.63
CA TRP A 149 -4.43 1.51 -1.57
C TRP A 149 -3.28 1.54 -0.55
N TRP A 150 -3.45 0.94 0.62
CA TRP A 150 -2.37 0.83 1.64
C TRP A 150 -1.15 0.07 1.11
N ALA A 151 -1.39 -1.01 0.37
CA ALA A 151 -0.36 -1.79 -0.30
C ALA A 151 0.34 -1.01 -1.44
N ASP A 152 -0.42 -0.27 -2.25
CA ASP A 152 0.10 0.53 -3.38
C ASP A 152 -0.37 1.98 -3.35
N ARG A 153 0.27 2.82 -2.52
CA ARG A 153 -0.10 4.24 -2.42
C ARG A 153 0.42 5.08 -3.58
N ASN A 154 1.32 4.55 -4.39
CA ASN A 154 2.08 5.35 -5.34
C ASN A 154 1.18 5.93 -6.43
N CYS A 155 1.32 7.22 -6.67
CA CYS A 155 0.68 7.91 -7.79
C CYS A 155 1.03 7.19 -9.11
N THR A 156 0.05 6.89 -9.95
CA THR A 156 0.25 6.21 -11.23
C THR A 156 1.07 7.04 -12.23
N ALA A 157 1.03 8.38 -12.12
CA ALA A 157 1.73 9.28 -13.04
C ALA A 157 3.21 9.49 -12.69
N CYS A 158 3.55 9.68 -11.41
CA CYS A 158 4.94 9.89 -10.97
C CYS A 158 5.56 8.67 -10.27
N ASN A 159 4.79 7.60 -10.05
CA ASN A 159 5.22 6.39 -9.36
C ASN A 159 5.81 6.67 -7.96
N GLY A 160 5.21 7.58 -7.19
CA GLY A 160 5.69 7.93 -5.85
C GLY A 160 6.84 8.94 -5.82
N THR A 161 7.40 9.31 -6.97
CA THR A 161 8.59 10.19 -7.04
C THR A 161 8.28 11.65 -6.79
N MET A 162 6.99 12.04 -6.74
CA MET A 162 6.49 13.40 -6.51
C MET A 162 6.74 14.40 -7.65
N TRP A 163 7.62 14.06 -8.60
CA TRP A 163 8.00 14.92 -9.72
C TRP A 163 7.30 14.53 -11.01
N GLN A 164 7.16 15.49 -11.93
CA GLN A 164 6.60 15.23 -13.23
C GLN A 164 7.61 14.47 -14.11
N VAL A 165 7.17 13.35 -14.67
CA VAL A 165 7.96 12.55 -15.62
C VAL A 165 7.90 13.20 -16.99
N LEU A 166 9.06 13.36 -17.64
CA LEU A 166 9.15 13.90 -19.00
C LEU A 166 8.58 12.89 -20.00
N SER A 167 7.70 13.36 -20.87
CA SER A 167 6.97 12.51 -21.83
C SER A 167 7.92 11.67 -22.68
N GLY A 168 7.64 10.37 -22.80
CA GLY A 168 8.45 9.44 -23.60
C GLY A 168 9.78 9.03 -22.95
N THR A 169 10.05 9.46 -21.72
CA THR A 169 11.28 9.11 -20.99
C THR A 169 10.95 8.65 -19.57
N ASN A 170 11.93 8.06 -18.89
CA ASN A 170 11.86 7.79 -17.45
C ASN A 170 12.54 8.90 -16.61
N VAL A 171 12.82 10.06 -17.22
CA VAL A 171 13.52 11.17 -16.57
C VAL A 171 12.53 12.06 -15.82
N GLN A 172 12.88 12.41 -14.58
CA GLN A 172 12.11 13.32 -13.75
C GLN A 172 12.49 14.78 -14.03
N SER A 173 11.47 15.64 -14.09
CA SER A 173 11.66 17.09 -14.09
C SER A 173 11.80 17.63 -12.66
N LYS A 174 12.08 18.94 -12.53
CA LYS A 174 12.04 19.66 -11.24
C LYS A 174 10.64 20.14 -10.85
N THR A 175 9.63 19.88 -11.69
CA THR A 175 8.26 20.37 -11.48
C THR A 175 7.46 19.33 -10.70
N PRO A 176 6.68 19.74 -9.67
CA PRO A 176 5.79 18.83 -8.97
C PRO A 176 4.83 18.11 -9.93
N CYS A 177 4.54 16.85 -9.65
CA CYS A 177 3.62 16.05 -10.45
C CYS A 177 2.23 16.71 -10.48
N LYS A 178 1.70 16.95 -11.69
CA LYS A 178 0.39 17.59 -11.89
C LYS A 178 -0.81 16.77 -11.42
N VAL A 179 -0.65 15.45 -11.23
CA VAL A 179 -1.74 14.55 -10.83
C VAL A 179 -1.85 14.45 -9.31
N CYS A 180 -0.72 14.28 -8.62
CA CYS A 180 -0.71 14.14 -7.16
C CYS A 180 -0.28 15.43 -6.43
N HIS A 181 -0.02 16.50 -7.18
CA HIS A 181 0.44 17.80 -6.67
C HIS A 181 1.65 17.71 -5.73
N GLY A 182 2.60 16.81 -6.06
CA GLY A 182 3.80 16.60 -5.25
C GLY A 182 3.63 15.67 -4.05
N SER A 183 2.44 15.14 -3.77
CA SER A 183 2.26 14.19 -2.66
C SER A 183 2.90 12.82 -2.92
N GLY A 184 3.12 12.47 -4.19
CA GLY A 184 3.56 11.14 -4.61
C GLY A 184 2.50 10.05 -4.44
N ARG A 185 1.33 10.35 -3.86
CA ARG A 185 0.33 9.36 -3.48
C ARG A 185 -0.94 9.46 -4.34
N ARG A 186 -1.66 8.35 -4.49
CA ARG A 186 -3.02 8.32 -5.03
C ARG A 186 -4.00 8.83 -3.98
N PRO A 187 -5.15 9.40 -4.39
CA PRO A 187 -6.24 9.65 -3.46
C PRO A 187 -6.71 8.34 -2.82
N VAL A 188 -7.12 8.42 -1.56
CA VAL A 188 -7.77 7.29 -0.86
C VAL A 188 -9.11 7.01 -1.56
N PRO A 189 -9.43 5.74 -1.90
CA PRO A 189 -10.70 5.40 -2.55
C PRO A 189 -11.90 5.69 -1.63
N HIS A 190 -13.12 5.72 -2.18
CA HIS A 190 -14.37 5.82 -1.40
C HIS A 190 -14.55 7.07 -0.54
N GLY A 191 -13.87 8.17 -0.86
CA GLY A 191 -14.13 9.48 -0.23
C GLY A 191 -13.95 9.48 1.29
N GLU A 192 -14.96 9.93 2.02
CA GLU A 192 -14.95 10.02 3.49
C GLU A 192 -14.85 8.64 4.15
N ASP A 193 -15.61 7.66 3.68
CA ASP A 193 -15.59 6.30 4.23
C ASP A 193 -14.20 5.69 4.11
N GLY A 194 -13.57 5.81 2.94
CA GLY A 194 -12.22 5.27 2.76
C GLY A 194 -11.16 6.00 3.57
N ARG A 195 -11.29 7.33 3.75
CA ARG A 195 -10.42 8.07 4.69
C ARG A 195 -10.58 7.56 6.11
N ALA A 196 -11.82 7.36 6.55
CA ALA A 196 -12.12 6.85 7.88
C ALA A 196 -11.55 5.44 8.11
N ILE A 197 -11.67 4.55 7.11
CA ILE A 197 -11.04 3.22 7.13
C ILE A 197 -9.52 3.36 7.20
N SER A 198 -8.93 4.22 6.36
CA SER A 198 -7.47 4.42 6.34
C SER A 198 -6.93 4.91 7.69
N GLU A 199 -7.60 5.86 8.33
CA GLU A 199 -7.24 6.33 9.67
C GLU A 199 -7.35 5.22 10.72
N HIS A 200 -8.34 4.33 10.61
CA HIS A 200 -8.45 3.18 11.50
C HIS A 200 -7.33 2.18 11.30
N ILE A 201 -6.95 1.91 10.05
CA ILE A 201 -5.78 1.10 9.73
C ILE A 201 -4.52 1.73 10.31
N GLU A 202 -4.33 3.04 10.14
CA GLU A 202 -3.19 3.79 10.68
C GLU A 202 -3.08 3.66 12.20
N ARG A 203 -4.19 3.85 12.93
CA ARG A 203 -4.21 3.66 14.39
C ARG A 203 -3.82 2.24 14.82
N ASN A 204 -4.27 1.21 14.09
CA ASN A 204 -3.89 -0.18 14.39
C ASN A 204 -2.41 -0.43 14.11
N VAL A 205 -1.92 0.11 13.00
CA VAL A 205 -0.52 0.06 12.59
C VAL A 205 0.38 0.74 13.64
N ASP A 206 0.02 1.94 14.10
CA ASP A 206 0.81 2.68 15.09
C ASP A 206 0.81 2.00 16.46
N ARG A 207 -0.32 1.41 16.86
CA ARG A 207 -0.39 0.58 18.06
C ARG A 207 0.51 -0.65 17.95
N ALA A 208 0.52 -1.32 16.81
CA ALA A 208 1.39 -2.46 16.55
C ALA A 208 2.88 -2.08 16.62
N ARG A 209 3.26 -0.96 15.99
CA ARG A 209 4.62 -0.40 16.07
C ARG A 209 5.03 -0.09 17.51
N ALA A 210 4.21 0.67 18.23
CA ALA A 210 4.48 1.02 19.62
C ALA A 210 4.57 -0.22 20.52
N GLY A 211 3.70 -1.22 20.29
CA GLY A 211 3.74 -2.52 20.94
C GLY A 211 5.04 -3.27 20.67
N ALA A 212 5.46 -3.36 19.41
CA ALA A 212 6.70 -4.02 19.00
C ALA A 212 7.94 -3.34 19.59
N ARG A 213 7.99 -2.00 19.57
CA ARG A 213 9.07 -1.21 20.21
C ARG A 213 9.17 -1.49 21.71
N ARG A 214 8.04 -1.62 22.40
CA ARG A 214 8.01 -2.01 23.83
C ARG A 214 8.45 -3.46 24.02
N ALA A 215 7.93 -4.39 23.21
CA ALA A 215 8.27 -5.80 23.30
C ALA A 215 9.76 -6.06 23.06
N LEU A 216 10.41 -5.30 22.16
CA LEU A 216 11.84 -5.41 21.85
C LEU A 216 12.73 -5.29 23.09
N LYS A 217 12.32 -4.48 24.08
CA LYS A 217 13.06 -4.32 25.35
C LYS A 217 13.15 -5.63 26.14
N SER A 218 12.15 -6.50 26.01
CA SER A 218 12.05 -7.78 26.72
C SER A 218 12.60 -8.98 25.94
N VAL A 219 13.00 -8.80 24.67
CA VAL A 219 13.48 -9.90 23.83
C VAL A 219 14.77 -10.55 24.36
N PRO A 220 15.77 -9.81 24.88
CA PRO A 220 16.96 -10.45 25.47
C PRO A 220 16.60 -11.45 26.57
N LEU A 221 15.74 -11.06 27.52
CA LEU A 221 15.27 -11.95 28.60
C LEU A 221 14.57 -13.19 28.04
N LEU A 222 13.73 -13.01 27.01
CA LEU A 222 13.04 -14.13 26.36
C LEU A 222 14.00 -15.10 25.67
N LYS A 223 15.06 -14.59 25.03
CA LYS A 223 16.12 -15.43 24.45
C LYS A 223 16.87 -16.23 25.51
N HIS A 224 17.23 -15.59 26.63
CA HIS A 224 17.88 -16.29 27.74
C HIS A 224 16.97 -17.36 28.36
N PHE A 225 15.70 -17.05 28.56
CA PHE A 225 14.71 -18.01 29.07
C PHE A 225 14.55 -19.20 28.13
N ALA A 226 14.37 -18.95 26.82
CA ALA A 226 14.26 -20.01 25.81
C ALA A 226 15.55 -20.86 25.69
N ALA A 227 16.71 -20.30 26.03
CA ALA A 227 17.98 -21.01 26.08
C ALA A 227 18.25 -21.73 27.42
N GLY A 228 17.30 -21.74 28.36
CA GLY A 228 17.45 -22.37 29.68
C GLY A 228 18.51 -21.70 30.57
N LYS A 229 18.79 -20.41 30.35
CA LYS A 229 19.79 -19.62 31.10
C LYS A 229 19.17 -18.69 32.14
N VAL A 230 17.93 -18.94 32.55
CA VAL A 230 17.13 -18.16 33.51
C VAL A 230 16.60 -19.09 34.58
#